data_AF-A0A6N7LS63-F1
#
_entry.id   AF-A0A6N7LS63-F1
#
_cell.length_a   1.000
_cell.length_b   1.000
_cell.length_c   1.000
_cell.angle_alpha   90.00
_cell.angle_beta   90.00
_cell.angle_gamma   90.00
#
_symmetry.space_group_name_H-M   'P 1'
#
loop_
_entity.id
_entity.type
_entity.pdbx_description
1 polymer ?
#
loop_
_entity_poly.entity_id
_entity_poly.type
_entity_poly.pdbx_seq_one_letter_code
_entity_poly.pdbx_strand_id
1 'polypeptide(L)'
;MSSSQLSRKTRTPLAQIIAQALLRLAGWKAGPFPDIDRAVIAGGPHTSNWDGVIALVSRSALQKDVNIMIKHSLFKGPLGWLLHKLGAMPIERGRAGGVVTQTVAEFKRRDKLLIAVTPEGTRSNAAEWKLGFYHIAKRANVPIILALADYEKKTFSFPVVIYPGDDMEADLEEIYKHFSGVTPRHPEKLSAPVRRHYTG
;
A
#
# COMPACT_ATOMS: atom_id res chain seq x y z
N MET A 1 -43.30 -15.20 -14.77
CA MET A 1 -42.71 -15.59 -13.47
C MET A 1 -41.75 -14.49 -13.05
N SER A 2 -42.14 -13.75 -12.01
CA SER A 2 -41.42 -12.60 -11.47
C SER A 2 -40.27 -13.06 -10.59
N SER A 3 -39.09 -12.47 -10.76
CA SER A 3 -38.07 -12.39 -9.72
C SER A 3 -37.31 -11.10 -9.93
N SER A 4 -37.79 -10.09 -9.22
CA SER A 4 -37.18 -8.79 -9.04
C SER A 4 -35.70 -8.92 -8.67
N GLN A 5 -34.82 -8.42 -9.54
CA GLN A 5 -33.47 -8.08 -9.13
C GLN A 5 -33.57 -6.91 -8.14
N LEU A 6 -33.63 -7.26 -6.86
CA LEU A 6 -33.47 -6.30 -5.77
C LEU A 6 -32.05 -5.73 -5.88
N SER A 7 -31.97 -4.52 -6.46
CA SER A 7 -30.83 -3.61 -6.34
C SER A 7 -30.43 -3.54 -4.87
N ARG A 8 -29.38 -4.29 -4.52
CA ARG A 8 -28.71 -4.19 -3.22
C ARG A 8 -28.12 -2.78 -3.16
N LYS A 9 -28.88 -1.83 -2.60
CA LYS A 9 -28.39 -0.50 -2.22
C LYS A 9 -27.29 -0.77 -1.19
N THR A 10 -26.04 -0.88 -1.64
CA THR A 10 -24.87 -1.06 -0.78
C THR A 10 -24.82 0.17 0.10
N ARG A 11 -25.23 0.02 1.38
CA ARG A 11 -25.09 1.09 2.35
C ARG A 11 -23.59 1.37 2.47
N THR A 12 -23.16 2.48 1.89
CA THR A 12 -21.86 3.11 2.10
C THR A 12 -21.55 3.05 3.60
N PRO A 13 -20.54 2.28 4.05
CA PRO A 13 -20.23 2.15 5.46
C PRO A 13 -19.99 3.54 6.05
N LEU A 14 -20.50 3.82 7.24
CA LEU A 14 -20.32 5.12 7.92
C LEU A 14 -18.84 5.56 7.92
N ALA A 15 -17.92 4.59 8.11
CA ALA A 15 -16.48 4.81 8.05
C ALA A 15 -16.00 5.38 6.71
N GLN A 16 -16.61 4.99 5.58
CA GLN A 16 -16.26 5.54 4.27
C GLN A 16 -16.69 7.00 4.15
N ILE A 17 -17.90 7.34 4.59
CA ILE A 17 -18.41 8.72 4.53
C ILE A 17 -17.54 9.62 5.41
N ILE A 18 -17.22 9.17 6.62
CA ILE A 18 -16.34 9.91 7.54
C ILE A 18 -14.96 10.09 6.89
N ALA A 19 -14.37 9.03 6.33
CA ALA A 19 -13.07 9.12 5.69
C ALA A 19 -13.06 10.07 4.48
N GLN A 20 -14.10 10.02 3.63
CA GLN A 20 -14.27 10.96 2.51
C GLN A 20 -14.42 12.40 2.99
N ALA A 21 -15.17 12.63 4.07
CA ALA A 21 -15.31 13.95 4.67
C ALA A 21 -13.98 14.46 5.25
N LEU A 22 -13.24 13.62 5.99
CA LEU A 22 -11.93 13.96 6.54
C LEU A 22 -10.93 14.34 5.44
N LEU A 23 -10.87 13.58 4.35
CA LEU A 23 -10.02 13.93 3.21
C LEU A 23 -10.43 15.27 2.62
N ARG A 24 -11.72 15.47 2.31
CA ARG A 24 -12.22 16.73 1.74
C ARG A 24 -11.93 17.94 2.63
N LEU A 25 -12.14 17.82 3.94
CA LEU A 25 -11.88 18.89 4.91
C LEU A 25 -10.38 19.19 5.03
N ALA A 26 -9.52 18.18 4.91
CA ALA A 26 -8.07 18.36 4.89
C ALA A 26 -7.53 18.80 3.51
N GLY A 27 -8.40 19.02 2.52
CA GLY A 27 -8.04 19.36 1.14
C GLY A 27 -7.51 18.18 0.31
N TRP A 28 -7.53 16.97 0.85
CA TRP A 28 -7.03 15.76 0.19
C TRP A 28 -8.09 15.07 -0.68
N LYS A 29 -7.62 14.41 -1.73
CA LYS A 29 -8.43 13.54 -2.59
C LYS A 29 -7.75 12.18 -2.75
N ALA A 30 -8.50 11.11 -2.52
CA ALA A 30 -8.08 9.77 -2.88
C ALA A 30 -8.52 9.49 -4.33
N GLY A 31 -7.56 9.15 -5.19
CA GLY A 31 -7.80 8.74 -6.57
C GLY A 31 -8.46 7.36 -6.65
N PRO A 32 -8.98 6.99 -7.83
CA PRO A 32 -9.58 5.68 -8.03
C PRO A 32 -8.54 4.59 -7.80
N PHE A 33 -8.95 3.52 -7.11
CA PHE A 33 -8.11 2.34 -6.94
C PHE A 33 -8.32 1.40 -8.15
N PRO A 34 -7.25 0.80 -8.73
CA PRO A 34 -7.38 -0.14 -9.84
C PRO A 34 -8.32 -1.29 -9.53
N ASP A 35 -9.01 -1.84 -10.55
CA ASP A 35 -9.88 -3.00 -10.39
C ASP A 35 -9.05 -4.30 -10.30
N ILE A 36 -8.30 -4.43 -9.19
CA ILE A 36 -7.36 -5.51 -8.92
C ILE A 36 -7.60 -5.98 -7.48
N ASP A 37 -7.86 -7.28 -7.34
CA ASP A 37 -8.15 -7.91 -6.05
C ASP A 37 -6.90 -8.52 -5.37
N ARG A 38 -5.82 -8.75 -6.13
CA ARG A 38 -4.57 -9.32 -5.64
C ARG A 38 -3.38 -8.48 -6.11
N ALA A 39 -2.67 -7.85 -5.18
CA ALA A 39 -1.51 -7.02 -5.49
C ALA A 39 -0.64 -6.75 -4.27
N VAL A 40 0.63 -6.44 -4.53
CA VAL A 40 1.49 -5.74 -3.57
C VAL A 40 1.37 -4.24 -3.83
N ILE A 41 1.07 -3.45 -2.81
CA ILE A 41 0.99 -2.00 -2.91
C ILE A 41 2.28 -1.43 -2.33
N ALA A 42 3.13 -0.87 -3.18
CA ALA A 42 4.29 -0.10 -2.76
C ALA A 42 3.84 1.34 -2.53
N GLY A 43 3.85 1.80 -1.27
CA GLY A 43 3.54 3.19 -0.95
C GLY A 43 4.78 4.07 -0.90
N GLY A 44 4.59 5.38 -1.08
CA GLY A 44 5.62 6.40 -0.88
C GLY A 44 5.33 7.72 -1.62
N PRO A 45 6.28 8.66 -1.61
CA PRO A 45 7.50 8.64 -0.80
C PRO A 45 7.18 8.74 0.70
N HIS A 46 7.85 7.93 1.52
CA HIS A 46 7.62 7.87 2.97
C HIS A 46 8.56 8.80 3.71
N THR A 47 8.10 10.03 3.96
CA THR A 47 8.90 11.08 4.60
C THR A 47 8.28 11.60 5.91
N SER A 48 7.07 11.15 6.26
CA SER A 48 6.30 11.55 7.44
C SER A 48 5.38 10.45 7.98
N ASN A 49 4.99 10.55 9.25
CA ASN A 49 3.90 9.74 9.81
C ASN A 49 2.55 10.04 9.16
N TRP A 50 2.39 11.27 8.67
CA TRP A 50 1.17 11.68 7.99
C TRP A 50 0.93 10.91 6.70
N ASP A 51 1.96 10.37 6.05
CA ASP A 51 1.81 9.51 4.87
C ASP A 51 0.99 8.26 5.22
N GLY A 52 1.27 7.65 6.38
CA GLY A 52 0.53 6.51 6.89
C GLY A 52 -0.91 6.86 7.29
N VAL A 53 -1.13 8.04 7.86
CA VAL A 53 -2.48 8.53 8.19
C VAL A 53 -3.30 8.73 6.92
N ILE A 54 -2.73 9.41 5.90
CA ILE A 54 -3.38 9.63 4.61
C ILE A 54 -3.69 8.30 3.93
N ALA A 55 -2.76 7.35 3.94
CA ALA A 55 -2.97 6.01 3.38
C ALA A 55 -4.12 5.28 4.10
N LEU A 56 -4.19 5.32 5.44
CA LEU A 56 -5.26 4.67 6.22
C LEU A 56 -6.64 5.29 5.96
N VAL A 57 -6.71 6.63 5.92
CA VAL A 57 -7.96 7.34 5.61
C VAL A 57 -8.37 7.07 4.16
N SER A 58 -7.43 7.09 3.21
CA SER A 58 -7.70 6.80 1.79
C SER A 58 -8.19 5.36 1.60
N ARG A 59 -7.57 4.38 2.27
CA ARG A 59 -8.04 2.99 2.31
C ARG A 59 -9.52 2.91 2.72
N SER A 60 -9.89 3.60 3.80
CA SER A 60 -11.27 3.63 4.30
C SER A 60 -12.24 4.34 3.33
N ALA A 61 -11.82 5.46 2.75
CA ALA A 61 -12.61 6.23 1.78
C ALA A 61 -12.88 5.46 0.48
N LEU A 62 -11.97 4.56 0.10
CA LEU A 62 -12.06 3.71 -1.09
C LEU A 62 -12.68 2.33 -0.81
N GLN A 63 -13.01 2.01 0.45
CA GLN A 63 -13.44 0.69 0.90
C GLN A 63 -12.53 -0.47 0.44
N LYS A 64 -11.21 -0.26 0.44
CA LYS A 64 -10.27 -1.33 0.07
C LYS A 64 -9.73 -2.04 1.30
N ASP A 65 -9.76 -3.37 1.27
CA ASP A 65 -9.21 -4.18 2.36
C ASP A 65 -7.72 -4.44 2.14
N VAL A 66 -6.92 -3.42 2.47
CA VAL A 66 -5.46 -3.46 2.30
C VAL A 66 -4.78 -3.95 3.57
N ASN A 67 -4.11 -5.08 3.49
CA ASN A 67 -3.44 -5.70 4.62
C ASN A 67 -2.06 -5.07 4.85
N ILE A 68 -1.64 -4.99 6.11
CA ILE A 68 -0.30 -4.55 6.49
C ILE A 68 0.43 -5.66 7.23
N MET A 69 1.70 -5.88 6.90
CA MET A 69 2.51 -6.92 7.55
C MET A 69 3.04 -6.45 8.90
N ILE A 70 2.58 -7.07 9.99
CA ILE A 70 3.00 -6.73 11.36
C ILE A 70 3.71 -7.93 12.00
N LYS A 71 4.70 -7.65 12.87
CA LYS A 71 5.44 -8.68 13.60
C LYS A 71 4.47 -9.58 14.38
N HIS A 72 4.54 -10.89 14.16
CA HIS A 72 3.65 -11.88 14.79
C HIS A 72 3.60 -11.77 16.32
N SER A 73 4.71 -11.41 16.97
CA SER A 73 4.75 -11.26 18.44
C SER A 73 3.77 -10.23 19.00
N LEU A 74 3.29 -9.28 18.17
CA LEU A 74 2.29 -8.28 18.55
C LEU A 74 0.86 -8.79 18.49
N PHE A 75 0.63 -10.00 17.96
CA PHE A 75 -0.70 -10.62 17.85
C PHE A 75 -1.11 -11.40 19.10
N LYS A 76 -0.53 -11.09 20.27
CA LYS A 76 -0.86 -11.72 21.54
C LYS A 76 -1.91 -10.91 22.30
N GLY A 77 -2.87 -11.61 22.91
CA GLY A 77 -3.90 -10.99 23.76
C GLY A 77 -4.88 -10.07 23.01
N PRO A 78 -5.56 -9.13 23.71
CA PRO A 78 -6.57 -8.25 23.12
C PRO A 78 -6.05 -7.40 21.94
N LEU A 79 -4.76 -7.03 21.96
CA LEU A 79 -4.11 -6.32 20.88
C LEU A 79 -4.12 -7.12 19.57
N GLY A 80 -3.88 -8.43 19.63
CA GLY A 80 -3.89 -9.28 18.45
C GLY A 80 -5.26 -9.36 17.78
N TRP A 81 -6.33 -9.42 18.56
CA TRP A 81 -7.70 -9.39 18.04
C TRP A 81 -7.99 -8.08 17.30
N LEU A 82 -7.55 -6.94 17.86
CA LEU A 82 -7.69 -5.64 17.21
C LEU A 82 -6.89 -5.57 15.90
N LEU A 83 -5.64 -6.03 15.91
CA LEU A 83 -4.78 -6.07 14.73
C LEU A 83 -5.40 -6.90 13.60
N HIS A 84 -5.97 -8.07 13.90
CA HIS A 84 -6.69 -8.87 12.92
C HIS A 84 -7.90 -8.12 12.34
N LYS A 85 -8.70 -7.45 13.18
CA LYS A 85 -9.83 -6.64 12.72
C LYS A 85 -9.43 -5.48 11.81
N LEU A 86 -8.22 -4.95 11.96
CA LEU A 86 -7.68 -3.87 11.14
C LEU A 86 -7.04 -4.37 9.83
N GLY A 87 -7.08 -5.69 9.58
CA GLY A 87 -6.44 -6.31 8.42
C GLY A 87 -4.92 -6.41 8.55
N ALA A 88 -4.38 -6.44 9.76
CA ALA A 88 -2.96 -6.70 9.94
C ALA A 88 -2.69 -8.20 9.72
N MET A 89 -1.70 -8.49 8.89
CA MET A 89 -1.23 -9.83 8.58
C MET A 89 -0.01 -10.15 9.45
N PRO A 90 -0.07 -11.17 10.32
CA PRO A 90 1.06 -11.55 11.15
C PRO A 90 2.18 -12.14 10.29
N ILE A 91 3.40 -11.64 10.47
CA ILE A 91 4.60 -12.19 9.83
C ILE A 91 5.67 -12.54 10.85
N GLU A 92 6.33 -13.67 10.65
CA GLU A 92 7.41 -14.13 11.50
C GLU A 92 8.76 -13.80 10.87
N ARG A 93 9.36 -12.72 11.37
CA ARG A 93 10.70 -12.28 10.98
C ARG A 93 11.73 -13.21 11.67
N GLY A 94 12.46 -14.01 10.89
CA GLY A 94 13.52 -14.91 11.39
C GLY A 94 13.21 -16.41 11.32
N ARG A 95 12.01 -16.83 10.88
CA ARG A 95 11.73 -18.26 10.59
C ARG A 95 12.32 -18.71 9.26
N ALA A 96 12.58 -20.02 9.14
CA ALA A 96 12.93 -20.68 7.88
C ALA A 96 11.91 -20.29 6.78
N GLY A 97 12.42 -19.80 5.64
CA GLY A 97 11.61 -19.31 4.52
C GLY A 97 11.41 -17.78 4.47
N GLY A 98 11.56 -17.05 5.58
CA GLY A 98 11.50 -15.58 5.60
C GLY A 98 10.13 -14.97 5.24
N VAL A 99 10.04 -13.64 5.31
CA VAL A 99 8.79 -12.88 5.07
C VAL A 99 8.26 -13.10 3.66
N VAL A 100 9.14 -13.14 2.65
CA VAL A 100 8.75 -13.32 1.25
C VAL A 100 7.98 -14.63 1.05
N THR A 101 8.50 -15.76 1.52
CA THR A 101 7.87 -17.07 1.31
C THR A 101 6.53 -17.17 2.04
N GLN A 102 6.44 -16.64 3.27
CA GLN A 102 5.19 -16.60 4.03
C GLN A 102 4.12 -15.80 3.28
N THR A 103 4.47 -14.63 2.77
CA THR A 103 3.52 -13.78 2.03
C THR A 103 3.10 -14.40 0.70
N VAL A 104 4.02 -15.02 -0.05
CA VAL A 104 3.68 -15.76 -1.28
C VAL A 104 2.71 -16.91 -0.98
N ALA A 105 2.86 -17.59 0.15
CA ALA A 105 1.91 -18.62 0.58
C ALA A 105 0.51 -18.04 0.87
N GLU A 106 0.41 -16.83 1.43
CA GLU A 106 -0.90 -16.17 1.62
C GLU A 106 -1.56 -15.85 0.28
N PHE A 107 -0.80 -15.36 -0.72
CA PHE A 107 -1.33 -15.11 -2.06
C PHE A 107 -1.85 -16.38 -2.74
N LYS A 108 -1.26 -17.54 -2.47
CA LYS A 108 -1.74 -18.84 -2.98
C LYS A 108 -3.03 -19.31 -2.31
N ARG A 109 -3.33 -18.84 -1.09
CA ARG A 109 -4.50 -19.30 -0.31
C ARG A 109 -5.70 -18.39 -0.40
N ARG A 110 -5.55 -17.14 -0.88
CA ARG A 110 -6.60 -16.12 -0.85
C ARG A 110 -6.89 -15.62 -2.26
N ASP A 111 -8.17 -15.63 -2.63
CA ASP A 111 -8.64 -15.08 -3.91
C ASP A 111 -8.58 -13.55 -3.95
N LYS A 112 -8.60 -12.90 -2.77
CA LYS A 112 -8.43 -11.46 -2.60
C LYS A 112 -7.38 -11.18 -1.54
N LEU A 113 -6.34 -10.44 -1.91
CA LEU A 113 -5.26 -10.06 -1.01
C LEU A 113 -4.52 -8.83 -1.55
N LEU A 114 -4.75 -7.67 -0.93
CA LEU A 114 -3.96 -6.48 -1.15
C LEU A 114 -3.00 -6.33 0.03
N ILE A 115 -1.70 -6.14 -0.21
CA ILE A 115 -0.71 -5.95 0.86
C ILE A 115 0.04 -4.64 0.66
N ALA A 116 -0.09 -3.70 1.59
CA ALA A 116 0.68 -2.47 1.58
C ALA A 116 2.02 -2.63 2.30
N VAL A 117 3.06 -2.09 1.67
CA VAL A 117 4.42 -2.03 2.20
C VAL A 117 5.05 -0.69 1.88
N THR A 118 6.04 -0.32 2.69
CA THR A 118 6.88 0.85 2.48
C THR A 118 8.27 0.33 2.10
N PRO A 119 8.66 0.35 0.81
CA PRO A 119 9.91 -0.25 0.36
C PRO A 119 11.14 0.36 1.05
N GLU A 120 11.11 1.67 1.30
CA GLU A 120 12.13 2.42 2.04
C GLU A 120 12.37 1.89 3.45
N GLY A 121 11.34 1.33 4.10
CA GLY A 121 11.41 0.74 5.44
C GLY A 121 11.73 1.73 6.58
N THR A 122 11.96 3.00 6.27
CA THR A 122 12.18 4.12 7.19
C THR A 122 11.54 5.40 6.62
N ARG A 123 11.43 6.45 7.44
CA ARG A 123 10.87 7.76 7.08
C ARG A 123 11.93 8.82 6.81
N SER A 124 13.21 8.44 6.84
CA SER A 124 14.33 9.37 6.74
C SER A 124 15.50 8.71 6.03
N ASN A 125 15.81 9.22 4.83
CA ASN A 125 17.07 9.03 4.13
C ASN A 125 17.51 7.56 4.00
N ALA A 126 16.60 6.67 3.60
CA ALA A 126 16.97 5.27 3.35
C ALA A 126 18.05 5.21 2.26
N ALA A 127 19.19 4.59 2.55
CA ALA A 127 20.27 4.45 1.56
C ALA A 127 19.86 3.52 0.40
N GLU A 128 19.04 2.51 0.71
CA GLU A 128 18.54 1.52 -0.23
C GLU A 128 17.11 1.10 0.13
N TRP A 129 16.43 0.46 -0.82
CA TRP A 129 15.10 -0.10 -0.61
C TRP A 129 15.17 -1.58 -0.23
N LYS A 130 14.23 -2.02 0.59
CA LYS A 130 14.03 -3.44 0.90
C LYS A 130 13.24 -4.09 -0.23
N LEU A 131 13.89 -4.94 -1.03
CA LEU A 131 13.30 -5.56 -2.24
C LEU A 131 12.29 -6.70 -1.99
N GLY A 132 11.90 -6.94 -0.74
CA GLY A 132 10.95 -7.99 -0.39
C GLY A 132 9.59 -7.84 -1.11
N PHE A 133 9.13 -6.60 -1.31
CA PHE A 133 7.87 -6.33 -2.03
C PHE A 133 7.91 -6.85 -3.48
N TYR A 134 9.03 -6.61 -4.17
CA TYR A 134 9.23 -7.01 -5.56
C TYR A 134 9.31 -8.54 -5.67
N HIS A 135 10.09 -9.19 -4.81
CA HIS A 135 10.17 -10.65 -4.79
C HIS A 135 8.85 -11.32 -4.43
N ILE A 136 8.04 -10.73 -3.54
CA ILE A 136 6.70 -11.22 -3.24
C ILE A 136 5.84 -11.15 -4.50
N ALA A 137 5.78 -9.99 -5.15
CA ALA A 137 4.97 -9.78 -6.35
C ALA A 137 5.36 -10.75 -7.48
N LYS A 138 6.67 -10.86 -7.79
CA LYS A 138 7.19 -11.74 -8.84
C LYS A 138 6.89 -13.21 -8.56
N ARG A 139 7.14 -13.69 -7.34
CA ARG A 139 6.92 -15.11 -6.97
C ARG A 139 5.44 -15.48 -6.81
N ALA A 140 4.59 -14.53 -6.43
CA ALA A 140 3.15 -14.74 -6.33
C ALA A 140 2.42 -14.51 -7.66
N ASN A 141 3.12 -14.04 -8.71
CA ASN A 141 2.55 -13.66 -9.99
C ASN A 141 1.39 -12.65 -9.83
N VAL A 142 1.64 -11.59 -9.07
CA VAL A 142 0.69 -10.50 -8.83
C VAL A 142 1.36 -9.15 -9.15
N PRO A 143 0.58 -8.13 -9.55
CA PRO A 143 1.15 -6.83 -9.85
C PRO A 143 1.59 -6.08 -8.59
N ILE A 144 2.45 -5.08 -8.81
CA ILE A 144 2.81 -4.01 -7.89
C ILE A 144 1.97 -2.78 -8.26
N ILE A 145 1.21 -2.25 -7.31
CA ILE A 145 0.51 -0.98 -7.44
C ILE A 145 1.32 0.09 -6.73
N LEU A 146 1.62 1.20 -7.40
CA LEU A 146 2.30 2.33 -6.79
C LEU A 146 1.26 3.25 -6.13
N ALA A 147 1.33 3.42 -4.81
CA ALA A 147 0.49 4.36 -4.08
C ALA A 147 1.31 5.63 -3.75
N LEU A 148 0.95 6.74 -4.39
CA LEU A 148 1.69 8.00 -4.29
C LEU A 148 0.94 9.02 -3.43
N ALA A 149 1.66 9.68 -2.52
CA ALA A 149 1.15 10.83 -1.77
C ALA A 149 1.81 12.13 -2.27
N ASP A 150 1.04 12.96 -2.96
CA ASP A 150 1.46 14.28 -3.45
C ASP A 150 0.92 15.37 -2.51
N TYR A 151 1.81 16.01 -1.75
CA TYR A 151 1.49 17.02 -0.75
C TYR A 151 1.23 18.41 -1.33
N GLU A 152 1.69 18.68 -2.55
CA GLU A 152 1.41 19.91 -3.27
C GLU A 152 0.00 19.84 -3.85
N LYS A 153 -0.31 18.77 -4.59
CA LYS A 153 -1.64 18.54 -5.18
C LYS A 153 -2.68 18.05 -4.18
N LYS A 154 -2.25 17.65 -2.97
CA LYS A 154 -3.07 17.00 -1.95
C LYS A 154 -3.81 15.78 -2.50
N THR A 155 -3.08 14.89 -3.18
CA THR A 155 -3.67 13.68 -3.77
C THR A 155 -3.00 12.42 -3.28
N PHE A 156 -3.81 11.39 -3.00
CA PHE A 156 -3.34 10.02 -2.79
C PHE A 156 -3.79 9.18 -3.99
N SER A 157 -2.86 8.79 -4.85
CA SER A 157 -3.16 8.23 -6.18
C SER A 157 -2.52 6.86 -6.40
N PHE A 158 -3.02 6.14 -7.41
CA PHE A 158 -2.54 4.83 -7.81
C PHE A 158 -2.22 4.82 -9.32
N PRO A 159 -1.25 5.63 -9.78
CA PRO A 159 -1.12 5.94 -11.20
C PRO A 159 -0.60 4.78 -12.05
N VAL A 160 0.09 3.81 -11.43
CA VAL A 160 0.82 2.77 -12.17
C VAL A 160 0.61 1.41 -11.53
N VAL A 161 0.42 0.41 -12.38
CA VAL A 161 0.37 -1.01 -12.06
C VAL A 161 1.46 -1.70 -12.87
N ILE A 162 2.43 -2.30 -12.19
CA ILE A 162 3.60 -2.92 -12.81
C ILE A 162 3.56 -4.41 -12.52
N TYR A 163 3.70 -5.24 -13.54
CA TYR A 163 3.99 -6.65 -13.35
C TYR A 163 5.52 -6.83 -13.36
N PRO A 164 6.12 -7.41 -12.31
CA PRO A 164 7.56 -7.65 -12.28
C PRO A 164 8.04 -8.42 -13.51
N GLY A 165 8.90 -7.80 -14.31
CA GLY A 165 9.51 -8.37 -15.50
C GLY A 165 10.76 -9.19 -15.16
N ASP A 166 11.56 -9.48 -16.19
CA ASP A 166 12.83 -10.22 -16.03
C ASP A 166 13.99 -9.32 -15.61
N ASP A 167 13.96 -8.03 -15.98
CA ASP A 167 14.92 -7.02 -15.57
C ASP A 167 14.39 -6.22 -14.37
N MET A 168 14.80 -6.66 -13.17
CA MET A 168 14.41 -6.01 -11.92
C MET A 168 15.00 -4.62 -11.76
N GLU A 169 16.18 -4.34 -12.32
CA GLU A 169 16.79 -3.02 -12.21
C GLU A 169 16.00 -2.01 -13.04
N ALA A 170 15.61 -2.38 -14.27
CA ALA A 170 14.75 -1.56 -15.11
C ALA A 170 13.38 -1.28 -14.45
N ASP A 171 12.74 -2.31 -13.88
CA ASP A 171 11.48 -2.14 -13.15
C ASP A 171 11.62 -1.19 -11.96
N LEU A 172 12.70 -1.35 -11.16
CA LEU A 172 12.94 -0.50 -10.00
C LEU A 172 13.22 0.95 -10.41
N GLU A 173 13.97 1.16 -11.48
CA GLU A 173 14.26 2.48 -12.04
C GLU A 173 12.98 3.19 -12.49
N GLU A 174 12.06 2.49 -13.15
CA GLU A 174 10.72 3.01 -13.49
C GLU A 174 9.92 3.37 -12.23
N ILE A 175 9.91 2.47 -11.24
CA ILE A 175 9.24 2.71 -9.95
C ILE A 175 9.79 3.99 -9.27
N TYR A 176 11.11 4.16 -9.21
CA TYR A 176 11.72 5.33 -8.58
C TYR A 176 11.34 6.64 -9.26
N LYS A 177 11.29 6.66 -10.60
CA LYS A 177 10.84 7.82 -11.38
C LYS A 177 9.40 8.20 -11.09
N HIS A 178 8.51 7.22 -10.92
CA HIS A 178 7.14 7.52 -10.52
C HIS A 178 7.04 8.12 -9.11
N PHE A 179 7.82 7.60 -8.16
CA PHE A 179 7.87 8.17 -6.82
C PHE A 179 8.50 9.56 -6.79
N SER A 180 9.47 9.86 -7.65
CA SER A 180 10.09 11.19 -7.73
C SER A 180 9.21 12.23 -8.43
N GLY A 181 8.15 11.81 -9.13
CA GLY A 181 7.19 12.69 -9.80
C GLY A 181 6.14 13.34 -8.88
N VAL A 182 6.19 13.12 -7.57
CA VAL A 182 5.26 13.72 -6.60
C VAL A 182 6.00 14.47 -5.50
N THR A 183 5.36 15.52 -4.98
CA THR A 183 5.92 16.35 -3.91
C THR A 183 5.71 15.68 -2.55
N PRO A 184 6.77 15.22 -1.84
CA PRO A 184 6.64 14.60 -0.53
C PRO A 184 6.40 15.67 0.54
N ARG A 185 6.05 15.26 1.77
CA ARG A 185 5.94 16.21 2.89
C ARG A 185 7.29 16.84 3.27
N HIS A 186 8.34 16.04 3.20
CA HIS A 186 9.69 16.39 3.60
C HIS A 186 10.70 15.91 2.53
N PRO A 187 10.95 16.70 1.47
CA PRO A 187 11.88 16.34 0.38
C PRO A 187 13.28 15.96 0.87
N GLU A 188 13.75 16.59 1.95
CA GLU A 188 15.04 16.34 2.59
C GLU A 188 15.15 14.95 3.24
N LYS A 189 14.05 14.20 3.32
CA LYS A 189 13.98 12.84 3.90
C LYS A 189 13.79 11.73 2.88
N LEU A 190 13.66 12.06 1.59
CA LEU A 190 13.58 11.07 0.52
C LEU A 190 14.70 10.02 0.62
N SER A 191 14.36 8.76 0.35
CA SER A 191 15.38 7.73 0.14
C SER A 191 16.31 8.05 -1.03
N ALA A 192 17.55 7.56 -0.94
CA ALA A 192 18.57 7.82 -1.94
C ALA A 192 18.20 7.34 -3.36
N PRO A 193 17.49 6.20 -3.56
CA PRO A 193 17.02 5.82 -4.90
C PRO A 193 16.04 6.84 -5.49
N VAL A 194 15.00 7.25 -4.74
CA VAL A 194 14.01 8.22 -5.25
C VAL A 194 14.61 9.62 -5.43
N ARG A 195 15.46 10.05 -4.48
CA ARG A 195 16.11 11.37 -4.51
C ARG A 195 16.93 11.59 -5.78
N ARG A 196 17.57 10.55 -6.32
CA ARG A 196 18.37 10.65 -7.56
C ARG A 196 17.55 11.11 -8.78
N HIS A 197 16.24 10.91 -8.76
CA HIS A 197 15.33 11.29 -9.83
C HIS A 197 14.42 12.47 -9.46
N TYR A 198 14.56 13.04 -8.26
CA TYR A 198 13.71 14.11 -7.76
C TYR A 198 14.29 15.47 -8.14
N THR A 199 13.48 16.29 -8.82
CA THR A 199 13.92 17.57 -9.40
C THR A 199 13.31 18.80 -8.73
N GLY A 200 12.56 18.62 -7.65
CA GLY A 200 11.89 19.71 -6.91
C GLY A 200 12.45 19.93 -5.53
#